data_AF-A0A067RGB7-F1
#
_entry.id   AF-A0A067RGB7-F1
#
_cell.length_a   1.000
_cell.length_b   1.000
_cell.length_c   1.000
_cell.angle_alpha   90.00
_cell.angle_beta   90.00
_cell.angle_gamma   90.00
#
_symmetry.space_group_name_H-M   'P 1'
#
loop_
_entity.id
_entity.type
_entity.pdbx_description
1 polymer ?
#
loop_
_entity_poly.entity_id
_entity_poly.type
_entity_poly.pdbx_seq_one_letter_code
_entity_poly.pdbx_strand_id
1 'polypeptide(L)'
;MHLFLDVIAGLSACQHKSFVFLRKELPVRLANIMKEIRLLPDNLLRMPSVNLVNDWYVRSFEEILEYEKTDASDEVLDRFCQGLVKIRNRHTDVVQTMAQGVLELKESHKIDHQVENSIQYFLDRFYMSRISIRMLINQHSEFLICT
;
A
#
# COMPACT_ATOMS: atom_id res chain seq x y z
N MET A 1 -12.03 13.64 0.07
CA MET A 1 -11.83 13.59 1.53
C MET A 1 -13.15 13.58 2.31
N HIS A 2 -14.21 14.27 1.86
CA HIS A 2 -15.54 14.18 2.50
C HIS A 2 -16.18 12.78 2.45
N LEU A 3 -16.13 12.10 1.30
CA LEU A 3 -16.55 10.69 1.16
C LEU A 3 -15.82 9.71 2.08
N PHE A 4 -14.63 10.07 2.57
CA PHE A 4 -13.83 9.22 3.45
C PHE A 4 -14.31 9.30 4.91
N LEU A 5 -14.76 10.48 5.35
CA LEU A 5 -15.32 10.67 6.69
C LEU A 5 -16.72 10.07 6.83
N ASP A 6 -17.54 10.09 5.79
CA ASP A 6 -18.88 9.50 5.82
C ASP A 6 -18.83 7.96 5.96
N VAL A 7 -17.82 7.31 5.37
CA VAL A 7 -17.55 5.88 5.57
C VAL A 7 -17.05 5.61 7.00
N ILE A 8 -16.25 6.50 7.59
CA ILE A 8 -15.73 6.35 8.95
C ILE A 8 -16.82 6.61 10.02
N ALA A 9 -17.74 7.55 9.78
CA ALA A 9 -18.76 7.97 10.74
C ALA A 9 -20.06 7.15 10.68
N GLY A 10 -20.35 6.47 9.55
CA GLY A 10 -21.61 5.75 9.33
C GLY A 10 -21.55 4.22 9.46
N LEU A 11 -20.37 3.62 9.68
CA LEU A 11 -20.27 2.17 9.81
C LEU A 11 -20.62 1.73 11.23
N SER A 12 -21.88 1.35 11.44
CA SER A 12 -22.16 0.25 12.38
C SER A 12 -21.32 -0.94 11.88
N ALA A 13 -20.20 -1.21 12.55
CA ALA A 13 -19.11 -2.02 12.03
C ALA A 13 -19.50 -3.49 11.85
N CYS A 14 -19.89 -3.85 10.63
CA CYS A 14 -20.07 -5.24 10.24
C CYS A 14 -18.83 -5.68 9.46
N GLN A 15 -18.18 -6.75 9.93
CA GLN A 15 -17.01 -7.37 9.31
C GLN A 15 -17.22 -7.62 7.81
N HIS A 16 -18.41 -8.10 7.41
CA HIS A 16 -18.75 -8.30 6.01
C HIS A 16 -18.72 -7.02 5.18
N LYS A 17 -19.28 -5.91 5.68
CA LYS A 17 -19.30 -4.63 4.94
C LYS A 17 -17.88 -4.12 4.73
N SER A 18 -17.05 -4.20 5.77
CA SER A 18 -15.65 -3.79 5.70
C SER A 18 -14.85 -4.68 4.74
N PHE A 19 -15.04 -6.01 4.79
CA PHE A 19 -14.44 -6.94 3.83
C PHE A 19 -14.83 -6.64 2.38
N VAL A 20 -16.13 -6.47 2.09
CA VAL A 20 -16.63 -6.20 0.73
C VAL A 20 -16.06 -4.89 0.17
N PHE A 21 -15.85 -3.89 1.03
CA PHE A 21 -15.18 -2.65 0.66
C PHE A 21 -13.70 -2.88 0.39
N LEU A 22 -12.95 -3.44 1.36
CA LEU A 22 -11.50 -3.54 1.27
C LEU A 22 -11.01 -4.48 0.17
N ARG A 23 -11.71 -5.58 -0.10
CA ARG A 23 -11.35 -6.49 -1.21
C ARG A 23 -11.40 -5.81 -2.59
N LYS A 24 -12.13 -4.71 -2.72
CA LYS A 24 -12.20 -3.90 -3.95
C LYS A 24 -11.27 -2.68 -3.88
N GLU A 25 -11.23 -2.00 -2.74
CA GLU A 25 -10.49 -0.75 -2.58
C GLU A 25 -8.97 -0.98 -2.51
N LEU A 26 -8.51 -2.02 -1.80
CA LEU A 26 -7.08 -2.28 -1.61
C LEU A 26 -6.36 -2.60 -2.93
N PRO A 27 -6.87 -3.47 -3.83
CA PRO A 27 -6.25 -3.68 -5.14
C PRO A 27 -6.07 -2.40 -5.95
N VAL A 28 -7.08 -1.51 -5.94
CA VAL A 28 -7.03 -0.23 -6.66
C VAL A 28 -5.90 0.65 -6.10
N ARG A 29 -5.79 0.76 -4.78
CA ARG A 29 -4.74 1.58 -4.14
C ARG A 29 -3.35 1.00 -4.36
N LEU A 30 -3.18 -0.32 -4.24
CA LEU A 30 -1.92 -1.00 -4.52
C LEU A 30 -1.51 -0.83 -5.98
N ALA A 31 -2.45 -0.99 -6.92
CA ALA A 31 -2.21 -0.78 -8.35
C ALA A 31 -1.79 0.67 -8.67
N ASN A 32 -2.43 1.66 -8.04
CA ASN A 32 -2.04 3.06 -8.19
C ASN A 32 -0.62 3.30 -7.69
N ILE A 33 -0.21 2.73 -6.55
CA ILE A 33 1.17 2.84 -6.07
C ILE A 33 2.15 2.18 -7.05
N MET A 34 1.88 0.96 -7.52
CA MET A 34 2.73 0.28 -8.50
C MET A 34 2.88 1.10 -9.79
N LYS A 35 1.79 1.74 -10.24
CA LYS A 35 1.84 2.64 -11.39
C LYS A 35 2.70 3.88 -11.13
N GLU A 36 2.61 4.47 -9.94
CA GLU A 36 3.45 5.62 -9.54
C GLU A 36 4.92 5.25 -9.47
N ILE A 37 5.25 4.07 -8.93
CA ILE A 37 6.63 3.57 -8.91
C ILE A 37 7.16 3.49 -10.33
N ARG A 38 6.39 2.93 -11.28
CA ARG A 38 6.78 2.83 -12.70
C ARG A 38 6.98 4.18 -13.41
N LEU A 39 6.52 5.29 -12.83
CA LEU A 39 6.72 6.64 -13.35
C LEU A 39 7.96 7.34 -12.77
N LEU A 40 8.69 6.66 -11.87
CA LEU A 40 9.96 7.16 -11.38
C LEU A 40 11.00 7.26 -12.50
N PRO A 41 12.00 8.16 -12.35
CA PRO A 41 13.14 8.20 -13.25
C PRO A 41 13.84 6.83 -13.36
N ASP A 42 14.22 6.43 -14.59
CA ASP A 42 14.80 5.11 -14.88
C ASP A 42 16.03 4.77 -14.03
N ASN A 43 16.84 5.77 -13.70
CA ASN A 43 18.00 5.62 -12.82
C ASN A 43 17.58 5.24 -11.39
N LEU A 44 16.49 5.81 -10.85
CA LEU A 44 15.97 5.43 -9.53
C LEU A 44 15.28 4.06 -9.57
N LEU A 45 14.53 3.76 -10.64
CA LEU A 45 13.86 2.47 -10.83
C LEU A 45 14.83 1.28 -10.83
N ARG A 46 16.07 1.49 -11.26
CA ARG A 46 17.11 0.44 -11.28
C ARG A 46 17.72 0.15 -9.91
N MET A 47 17.45 0.98 -8.91
CA MET A 47 18.04 0.81 -7.58
C MET A 47 17.46 -0.45 -6.91
N PRO A 48 18.29 -1.35 -6.35
CA PRO A 48 17.83 -2.63 -5.81
C PRO A 48 16.79 -2.44 -4.70
N SER A 49 16.94 -1.40 -3.86
CA SER A 49 15.96 -1.12 -2.81
C SER A 49 14.59 -0.69 -3.35
N VAL A 50 14.54 0.03 -4.47
CA VAL A 50 13.27 0.43 -5.12
C VAL A 50 12.57 -0.79 -5.72
N ASN A 51 13.33 -1.69 -6.35
CA ASN A 51 12.79 -2.94 -6.88
C ASN A 51 12.22 -3.83 -5.77
N LEU A 52 12.92 -3.94 -4.63
CA LEU A 52 12.42 -4.70 -3.48
C LEU A 52 11.07 -4.17 -2.98
N VAL A 53 10.91 -2.85 -2.90
CA VAL A 53 9.63 -2.24 -2.52
C VAL A 53 8.55 -2.54 -3.57
N ASN A 54 8.87 -2.43 -4.85
CA ASN A 54 7.93 -2.79 -5.93
C ASN A 54 7.46 -4.24 -5.81
N ASP A 55 8.37 -5.18 -5.54
CA ASP A 55 8.04 -6.60 -5.37
C ASP A 55 7.12 -6.83 -4.19
N TRP A 56 7.29 -6.11 -3.08
CA TRP A 56 6.36 -6.15 -1.95
C TRP A 56 4.95 -5.66 -2.30
N TYR A 57 4.83 -4.64 -3.15
CA TYR A 57 3.53 -4.16 -3.62
C TYR A 57 2.88 -5.14 -4.59
N VAL A 58 3.64 -5.71 -5.52
CA VAL A 58 3.17 -6.76 -6.44
C VAL A 58 2.64 -7.95 -5.64
N ARG A 59 3.44 -8.44 -4.68
CA ARG A 59 3.04 -9.60 -3.87
C ARG A 59 1.77 -9.34 -3.06
N SER A 60 1.67 -8.17 -2.42
CA SER A 60 0.45 -7.81 -1.69
C SER A 60 -0.75 -7.65 -2.60
N PHE A 61 -0.56 -7.17 -3.83
CA PHE A 61 -1.64 -7.04 -4.81
C PHE A 61 -2.17 -8.42 -5.22
N GLU A 62 -1.29 -9.36 -5.56
CA GLU A 62 -1.66 -10.73 -5.90
C GLU A 62 -2.45 -11.40 -4.78
N GLU A 63 -1.95 -11.30 -3.54
CA GLU A 63 -2.60 -11.92 -2.37
C GLU A 63 -3.98 -11.33 -2.06
N ILE A 64 -4.20 -10.01 -2.26
CA ILE A 64 -5.53 -9.43 -2.07
C ILE A 64 -6.47 -9.78 -3.22
N LEU A 65 -5.94 -9.90 -4.44
CA LEU A 65 -6.75 -10.19 -5.63
C LEU A 65 -7.43 -11.56 -5.53
N GLU A 66 -6.86 -12.51 -4.78
CA GLU A 66 -7.47 -13.80 -4.46
C GLU A 66 -8.88 -13.66 -3.84
N TYR A 67 -9.17 -12.54 -3.16
CA TYR A 67 -10.44 -12.29 -2.48
C TYR A 67 -11.48 -11.50 -3.32
N GLU A 68 -11.13 -11.06 -4.54
CA GLU A 68 -11.98 -10.17 -5.34
C GLU A 68 -13.37 -10.77 -5.59
N LYS A 69 -13.42 -12.09 -5.84
CA LYS A 69 -14.62 -12.83 -6.24
C LYS A 69 -15.05 -13.89 -5.23
N THR A 70 -14.49 -13.91 -4.03
CA THR A 70 -14.84 -14.88 -2.98
C THR A 70 -16.09 -14.46 -2.23
N ASP A 71 -16.89 -15.42 -1.77
CA ASP A 71 -18.00 -15.10 -0.87
C ASP A 71 -17.50 -14.74 0.53
N ALA A 72 -18.26 -13.91 1.24
CA ALA A 72 -17.93 -13.46 2.59
C ALA A 72 -18.36 -14.52 3.62
N SER A 73 -17.78 -15.72 3.56
CA SER A 73 -17.94 -16.73 4.63
C SER A 73 -17.01 -16.43 5.80
N ASP A 74 -17.34 -16.89 7.00
CA ASP A 74 -16.53 -16.65 8.21
C ASP A 74 -15.07 -17.11 8.04
N GLU A 75 -14.83 -18.25 7.38
CA GLU A 75 -13.49 -18.73 7.06
C GLU A 75 -12.73 -17.79 6.10
N VAL A 76 -13.42 -17.23 5.10
CA VAL A 76 -12.80 -16.25 4.19
C VAL A 76 -12.49 -14.95 4.93
N LEU A 77 -13.38 -14.51 5.83
CA LEU A 77 -13.19 -13.29 6.62
C LEU A 77 -11.98 -13.40 7.57
N ASP A 78 -11.82 -14.54 8.24
CA ASP A 78 -10.65 -14.80 9.09
C ASP A 78 -9.34 -14.85 8.27
N ARG A 79 -9.33 -15.61 7.18
CA ARG A 79 -8.16 -15.66 6.28
C ARG A 79 -7.81 -14.30 5.68
N PHE A 80 -8.82 -13.52 5.30
CA PHE A 80 -8.61 -12.15 4.82
C PHE A 80 -7.95 -11.29 5.88
N CYS A 81 -8.41 -11.36 7.14
CA CYS A 81 -7.80 -10.59 8.21
C CYS A 81 -6.34 -10.99 8.48
N GLN A 82 -6.04 -12.29 8.50
CA GLN A 82 -4.67 -12.78 8.61
C GLN A 82 -3.81 -12.32 7.41
N GLY A 83 -4.38 -12.29 6.21
CA GLY A 83 -3.76 -11.74 5.01
C GLY A 83 -3.41 -10.26 5.17
N LEU A 84 -4.33 -9.45 5.69
CA LEU A 84 -4.10 -8.03 5.97
C LEU A 84 -2.97 -7.81 6.99
N VAL A 85 -2.90 -8.62 8.04
CA VAL A 85 -1.81 -8.58 9.03
C VAL A 85 -0.46 -8.90 8.37
N LYS A 86 -0.40 -9.92 7.51
CA LYS A 86 0.81 -10.27 6.75
C LYS A 86 1.24 -9.13 5.83
N ILE A 87 0.31 -8.51 5.12
CA ILE A 87 0.58 -7.38 4.23
C ILE A 87 1.10 -6.17 5.03
N ARG A 88 0.46 -5.84 6.16
CA ARG A 88 0.92 -4.78 7.06
C ARG A 88 2.36 -5.01 7.50
N ASN A 89 2.67 -6.22 7.96
CA ASN A 89 4.00 -6.57 8.47
C ASN A 89 5.06 -6.53 7.36
N ARG A 90 4.75 -7.04 6.16
CA ARG A 90 5.63 -6.96 4.97
C ARG A 90 5.97 -5.52 4.62
N HIS A 91 5.02 -4.61 4.78
CA HIS A 91 5.18 -3.21 4.40
C HIS A 91 5.83 -2.35 5.49
N THR A 92 6.25 -2.92 6.63
CA THR A 92 6.82 -2.18 7.78
C THR A 92 7.99 -1.30 7.37
N ASP A 93 8.95 -1.87 6.62
CA ASP A 93 10.24 -1.23 6.33
C ASP A 93 10.25 -0.42 5.02
N VAL A 94 9.12 -0.31 4.32
CA VAL A 94 8.99 0.41 3.04
C VAL A 94 9.62 1.81 3.06
N VAL A 95 9.46 2.57 4.16
CA VAL A 95 10.03 3.92 4.26
C VAL A 95 11.56 3.87 4.31
N GLN A 96 12.12 2.98 5.13
CA GLN A 96 13.56 2.82 5.28
C GLN A 96 14.19 2.29 3.98
N THR A 97 13.55 1.30 3.35
CA THR A 97 14.01 0.72 2.08
C THR A 97 13.91 1.74 0.94
N MET A 98 12.83 2.51 0.84
CA MET A 98 12.73 3.54 -0.19
C MET A 98 13.78 4.65 0.01
N ALA A 99 14.04 5.05 1.26
CA ALA A 99 15.13 5.97 1.58
C ALA A 99 16.50 5.42 1.15
N GLN A 100 16.74 4.13 1.38
CA GLN A 100 17.95 3.45 0.92
C GLN A 100 18.08 3.50 -0.62
N GLY A 101 16.98 3.32 -1.36
CA GLY A 101 16.98 3.45 -2.83
C GLY A 101 17.37 4.85 -3.32
N VAL A 102 16.98 5.90 -2.60
CA VAL A 102 17.40 7.27 -2.90
C VAL A 102 18.88 7.49 -2.57
N LEU A 103 19.41 6.85 -1.52
CA LEU A 103 20.84 6.88 -1.20
C LEU A 103 21.67 6.15 -2.25
N GLU A 104 21.26 4.95 -2.66
CA GLU A 104 21.89 4.17 -3.75
C GLU A 104 21.99 5.00 -5.04
N LEU A 105 20.94 5.78 -5.34
CA LEU A 105 20.95 6.67 -6.49
C LEU A 105 21.97 7.82 -6.32
N LYS A 106 22.00 8.46 -5.15
CA LYS A 106 22.91 9.57 -4.85
C LYS A 106 24.37 9.17 -4.91
N GLU A 107 24.69 7.93 -4.53
CA GLU A 107 26.06 7.39 -4.56
C GLU A 107 26.50 7.02 -5.98
N SER A 108 25.58 6.58 -6.83
CA SER A 108 25.88 6.08 -8.18
C SER A 108 25.74 7.13 -9.29
N HIS A 109 24.96 8.19 -9.07
CA HIS A 109 24.63 9.19 -10.08
C HIS A 109 24.71 10.62 -9.52
N LYS A 110 25.14 11.57 -10.37
CA LYS A 110 24.96 12.99 -10.07
C LYS A 110 23.48 13.33 -10.22
N ILE A 111 22.87 13.82 -9.15
CA ILE A 111 21.47 14.26 -9.14
C ILE A 111 21.43 15.77 -9.41
N ASP A 112 20.74 16.17 -10.46
CA ASP A 112 20.40 17.57 -10.70
C ASP A 112 19.11 17.97 -9.96
N HIS A 113 18.85 19.28 -9.90
CA HIS A 113 17.69 19.81 -9.18
C HIS A 113 16.34 19.36 -9.77
N GLN A 114 16.28 19.06 -11.07
CA GLN A 114 15.05 18.61 -11.72
C GLN A 114 14.71 17.16 -11.30
N VAL A 115 15.71 16.29 -11.22
CA VAL A 115 15.56 14.92 -10.75
C VAL A 115 15.18 14.92 -9.27
N GLU A 116 15.82 15.76 -8.44
CA GLU A 116 15.49 15.87 -7.01
C GLU A 116 14.03 16.29 -6.79
N ASN A 117 13.55 17.31 -7.50
CA ASN A 117 12.15 17.74 -7.43
C ASN A 117 11.17 16.64 -7.86
N SER A 118 11.53 15.86 -8.89
CA SER A 118 10.71 14.74 -9.38
C SER A 118 10.63 13.61 -8.35
N ILE A 119 11.75 13.32 -7.68
CA ILE A 119 11.82 12.34 -6.59
C ILE A 119 10.98 12.80 -5.41
N GLN A 120 11.11 14.07 -4.98
CA GLN A 120 10.33 14.61 -3.87
C GLN A 120 8.83 14.53 -4.13
N TYR A 121 8.38 14.96 -5.33
CA TYR A 121 6.98 14.87 -5.73
C TYR A 121 6.43 13.43 -5.69
N PHE A 122 7.23 12.46 -6.15
CA PHE A 122 6.87 11.05 -6.03
C PHE A 122 6.78 10.62 -4.57
N LEU A 123 7.78 10.93 -3.74
CA LEU A 123 7.83 10.49 -2.35
C LEU A 123 6.63 11.02 -1.55
N ASP A 124 6.23 12.27 -1.78
CA ASP A 124 5.05 12.86 -1.14
C ASP A 124 3.78 12.06 -1.46
N ARG A 125 3.56 11.76 -2.74
CA ARG A 125 2.38 10.98 -3.20
C ARG A 125 2.43 9.53 -2.72
N PHE A 126 3.60 8.92 -2.80
CA PHE A 126 3.85 7.54 -2.38
C PHE A 126 3.56 7.38 -0.89
N TYR A 127 4.13 8.23 -0.03
CA TYR A 127 3.93 8.15 1.40
C TYR A 127 2.50 8.50 1.82
N MET A 128 1.86 9.47 1.18
CA MET A 128 0.44 9.76 1.43
C MET A 128 -0.48 8.59 1.06
N SER A 129 -0.23 7.94 -0.08
CA SER A 129 -0.98 6.75 -0.49
C SER A 129 -0.77 5.61 0.49
N ARG A 130 0.47 5.37 0.92
CA ARG A 130 0.81 4.34 1.91
C ARG A 130 0.16 4.60 3.27
N ILE A 131 0.18 5.83 3.77
CA ILE A 131 -0.49 6.22 5.02
C ILE A 131 -1.98 5.87 4.94
N SER A 132 -2.62 6.18 3.81
CA SER A 132 -4.04 5.87 3.60
C SER A 132 -4.32 4.36 3.59
N ILE A 133 -3.48 3.55 2.94
CA ILE A 133 -3.61 2.09 2.95
C ILE A 133 -3.43 1.54 4.37
N ARG A 134 -2.40 1.98 5.09
CA ARG A 134 -2.14 1.55 6.47
C ARG A 134 -3.31 1.90 7.39
N MET A 135 -3.91 3.07 7.20
CA MET A 135 -5.12 3.48 7.93
C MET A 135 -6.28 2.50 7.68
N LEU A 136 -6.57 2.17 6.42
CA LEU A 136 -7.64 1.23 6.07
C LEU A 136 -7.40 -0.17 6.64
N ILE A 137 -6.17 -0.68 6.52
CA ILE A 137 -5.79 -1.99 7.06
C ILE A 137 -5.96 -2.02 8.58
N ASN A 138 -5.37 -1.05 9.28
CA ASN A 138 -5.44 -0.97 10.75
C ASN A 138 -6.89 -0.82 11.24
N GLN A 139 -7.72 -0.06 10.55
CA GLN A 139 -9.12 0.10 10.93
C GLN A 139 -9.86 -1.24 10.90
N HIS A 140 -9.61 -2.10 9.91
CA HIS A 140 -10.21 -3.43 9.83
C HIS A 140 -9.60 -4.42 10.82
N SER A 141 -8.27 -4.48 10.91
CA SER A 141 -7.57 -5.52 11.68
C SER A 141 -7.42 -5.23 13.17
N GLU A 142 -7.33 -3.95 13.58
CA GLU A 142 -7.03 -3.58 14.99
C GLU A 142 -8.25 -2.97 15.70
N PHE A 143 -9.07 -2.18 15.00
CA PHE A 143 -10.12 -1.38 15.65
C PHE A 143 -11.52 -1.96 15.57
N LEU A 144 -11.80 -2.86 14.62
CA LEU A 144 -13.17 -3.25 14.33
C LEU A 144 -13.48 -4.74 14.56
N ILE A 145 -12.54 -5.67 14.30
CA ILE A 145 -12.98 -7.05 13.97
C ILE A 145 -12.08 -8.20 14.47
N CYS A 146 -10.74 -8.09 14.50
CA CYS A 146 -9.86 -9.28 14.65
C CYS A 146 -9.15 -9.44 16.00
N THR A 147 -9.73 -8.91 17.09
CA THR A 147 -9.29 -9.14 18.47
C THR A 147 -10.25 -10.05 19.21
#